data_AF-A0A6B9V7V8-F1
#
_entry.id   AF-A0A6B9V7V8-F1
#
_cell.length_a   1.000
_cell.length_b   1.000
_cell.length_c   1.000
_cell.angle_alpha   90.00
_cell.angle_beta   90.00
_cell.angle_gamma   90.00
#
_symmetry.space_group_name_H-M   'P 1'
#
loop_
_entity.id
_entity.type
_entity.pdbx_description
1 polymer ?
#
loop_
_entity_poly.entity_id
_entity_poly.type
_entity_poly.pdbx_seq_one_letter_code
_entity_poly.pdbx_strand_id
1 'polypeptide(L)' 'MPPPFVMISKMHPPREAWRLKVRVLRLWVVPSFGNHEVPNSMEMILLDE' A
#
# COMPACT_ATOMS: atom_id res chain seq x y z
N MET A 1 13.14 -6.97 20.08
CA MET A 1 12.62 -5.63 19.72
C MET A 1 12.07 -5.72 18.30
N PRO A 2 10.86 -5.24 17.99
CA PRO A 2 10.35 -5.32 16.62
C PRO A 2 11.16 -4.38 15.71
N PRO A 3 11.26 -4.68 14.40
CA PRO A 3 12.04 -3.87 13.47
C PRO A 3 11.51 -2.43 13.41
N PRO A 4 12.39 -1.45 13.14
CA PRO A 4 12.01 -0.05 13.02
C PRO A 4 11.08 0.16 11.82
N PHE A 5 10.30 1.24 11.88
CA PHE A 5 9.53 1.69 10.73
C PHE A 5 10.48 2.21 9.65
N VAL A 6 10.18 1.88 8.39
CA VAL A 6 10.96 2.29 7.22
C VAL A 6 10.19 3.37 6.48
N MET A 7 10.91 4.36 5.93
CA MET A 7 10.35 5.37 5.03
C MET A 7 10.04 4.74 3.67
N ILE A 8 8.94 5.15 3.04
CA ILE A 8 8.52 4.72 1.69
C ILE A 8 9.66 4.96 0.69
N SER A 9 10.33 6.11 0.79
CA SER A 9 11.46 6.49 -0.06
C SER A 9 12.68 5.56 0.04
N LYS A 10 12.74 4.70 1.06
CA LYS A 10 13.82 3.73 1.30
C LYS A 10 13.39 2.29 1.02
N MET A 11 12.21 2.07 0.45
CA MET A 11 11.81 0.75 0.00
C MET A 11 12.72 0.25 -1.12
N HIS A 12 13.00 -1.05 -1.10
CA HIS A 12 13.89 -1.69 -2.05
C HIS A 12 13.32 -3.06 -2.43
N PRO A 13 12.83 -3.27 -3.67
CA PRO A 13 11.95 -4.39 -4.01
C PRO A 13 12.46 -5.80 -3.62
N PRO A 14 13.77 -6.11 -3.70
CA PRO A 14 14.31 -7.38 -3.19
C PRO A 14 14.11 -7.69 -1.70
N ARG A 15 13.75 -6.71 -0.86
CA ARG A 15 13.48 -6.95 0.56
C ARG A 15 12.06 -7.52 0.72
N GLU A 16 11.92 -8.63 1.45
CA GLU A 16 10.63 -9.33 1.54
C GLU A 16 9.65 -8.75 2.59
N ALA A 17 10.16 -8.03 3.61
CA ALA A 17 9.32 -7.53 4.70
C ALA A 17 9.70 -6.10 5.14
N TRP A 18 8.72 -5.21 5.13
CA TRP A 18 8.81 -3.85 5.68
C TRP A 18 7.76 -3.63 6.76
N ARG A 19 8.10 -2.74 7.69
CA ARG A 19 7.17 -2.20 8.66
C ARG A 19 7.05 -0.71 8.38
N LEU A 20 5.85 -0.23 8.13
CA LEU A 20 5.60 1.16 7.70
C LEU A 20 4.65 1.85 8.68
N LYS A 21 4.83 3.15 8.84
CA LYS A 21 3.89 4.04 9.54
C LYS A 21 3.56 5.17 8.58
N VAL A 22 2.32 5.21 8.11
CA VAL A 22 1.89 6.07 7.00
C VAL A 22 0.50 6.65 7.29
N ARG A 23 0.18 7.75 6.63
CA ARG A 23 -1.18 8.26 6.49
C ARG A 23 -1.78 7.76 5.19
N VAL A 24 -3.00 7.22 5.26
CA VAL A 24 -3.79 6.95 4.06
C VAL A 24 -4.43 8.25 3.61
N LEU A 25 -4.10 8.71 2.40
CA LEU A 25 -4.68 9.93 1.83
C LEU A 25 -5.95 9.63 1.04
N ARG A 26 -5.95 8.53 0.29
CA ARG A 26 -7.08 8.08 -0.53
C ARG A 26 -7.13 6.55 -0.53
N LEU A 27 -8.35 6.04 -0.64
CA LEU A 27 -8.67 4.63 -0.68
C LEU A 27 -9.82 4.42 -1.66
N TRP A 28 -9.66 3.51 -2.62
CA TRP A 28 -10.73 3.14 -3.54
C TRP A 28 -10.68 1.66 -3.90
N VAL A 29 -11.82 1.13 -4.33
CA VAL A 29 -11.96 -0.23 -4.84
C VAL A 29 -11.88 -0.16 -6.36
N VAL A 30 -11.08 -1.04 -6.95
CA VAL A 30 -10.97 -1.19 -8.40
C VAL A 30 -11.80 -2.40 -8.82
N PRO A 31 -12.72 -2.24 -9.79
CA PRO A 31 -13.52 -3.33 -10.29
C PRO A 31 -12.71 -4.35 -11.11
N SER A 32 -13.31 -5.51 -11.31
CA SER A 32 -12.74 -6.57 -12.15
C SER A 32 -12.73 -6.19 -13.62
N PHE A 33 -11.68 -6.59 -14.32
CA PHE A 33 -11.59 -6.38 -15.76
C PHE A 33 -12.73 -7.12 -16.47
N GLY A 34 -13.53 -6.40 -17.24
CA GLY A 34 -14.70 -6.96 -17.94
C GLY A 34 -15.95 -7.16 -17.08
N ASN A 35 -15.92 -6.83 -15.78
CA ASN A 35 -17.11 -6.84 -14.92
C ASN A 35 -17.02 -5.78 -13.80
N HIS A 36 -17.72 -4.66 -14.00
CA HIS A 36 -17.70 -3.52 -13.08
C HIS A 36 -18.49 -3.73 -11.77
N GLU A 37 -19.33 -4.77 -11.71
CA GLU A 37 -20.12 -5.09 -10.51
C GLU A 37 -19.29 -5.84 -9.46
N VAL A 38 -18.16 -6.45 -9.87
CA VAL A 38 -17.34 -7.30 -9.00
C VAL A 38 -16.04 -6.58 -8.61
N PRO A 39 -15.76 -6.40 -7.31
CA PRO A 39 -14.50 -5.80 -6.86
C PRO A 39 -13.32 -6.75 -7.12
N ASN A 40 -12.20 -6.21 -7.61
CA ASN A 40 -10.97 -6.97 -7.88
C ASN A 40 -9.85 -6.65 -6.88
N SER A 41 -9.60 -5.37 -6.64
CA SER A 41 -8.54 -4.93 -5.74
C SER A 41 -8.93 -3.66 -4.99
N MET A 42 -8.15 -3.33 -3.97
CA MET A 42 -8.22 -2.06 -3.26
C MET A 42 -6.90 -1.34 -3.48
N GLU A 43 -6.98 -0.09 -3.92
CA GLU A 43 -5.82 0.77 -4.16
C GLU A 43 -5.81 1.92 -3.17
N MET A 44 -4.60 2.35 -2.80
CA MET A 44 -4.38 3.35 -1.76
C MET A 44 -3.28 4.34 -2.17
N ILE A 45 -3.42 5.59 -1.77
CA ILE A 45 -2.32 6.56 -1.75
C ILE A 45 -1.84 6.69 -0.31
N LEU A 46 -0.56 6.38 -0.09
CA LEU A 46 0.10 6.43 1.20
C LEU A 46 1.08 7.62 1.25
N LEU A 47 1.17 8.26 2.41
CA LEU A 47 2.09 9.36 2.67
C LEU A 47 2.82 9.11 4.00
N ASP A 48 4.15 9.24 4.02
CA ASP A 48 4.98 9.35 5.22
C ASP A 48 5.58 10.77 5.37
N GLU A 49 6.44 10.96 6.38
CA GLU A 49 7.09 12.25 6.69
C GLU A 49 8.08 12.72 5.62
#